data_AF-A0A164T445-F1
#
_entry.id   AF-A0A164T445-F1
#
_cell.length_a   1.000
_cell.length_b   1.000
_cell.length_c   1.000
_cell.angle_alpha   90.00
_cell.angle_beta   90.00
_cell.angle_gamma   90.00
#
_symmetry.space_group_name_H-M   'P 1'
#
loop_
_entity.id
_entity.type
_entity.pdbx_description
1 polymer ?
#
loop_
_entity_poly.entity_id
_entity_poly.type
_entity_poly.pdbx_seq_one_letter_code
_entity_poly.pdbx_strand_id
1 'polypeptide(L)'
;MRQVTKTAWRIIRARVVTENAWPEHGKLQAFIQDAWTMANEIHNRNYHLTDNVGCSLGKRQTQVNSETIGKTRLAVVNAYKFDLSPTAKAHEANRVKAELLIPKGRYHALELVNGLTPCKPFQHSIIQEILNAMFYQNRKDEGPAYPDMFEPAPKPLIALILSAVQYSILEFRHGKRDVQDFKADRARPLYEKVLRELTEREETHPEYILGIRETLTRNAHLCLGLDQDDEDLDMENNMSREEFEASLF
;
A
#
# COMPACT_ATOMS: atom_id res chain seq x y z
N MET A 1 19.64 -20.22 -15.44
CA MET A 1 18.58 -20.48 -14.43
C MET A 1 18.52 -19.43 -13.32
N ARG A 2 19.62 -19.13 -12.59
CA ARG A 2 19.62 -18.15 -11.48
C ARG A 2 19.08 -16.76 -11.84
N GLN A 3 19.44 -16.21 -13.00
CA GLN A 3 18.95 -14.91 -13.48
C GLN A 3 17.44 -14.93 -13.75
N VAL A 4 16.93 -15.96 -14.42
CA VAL A 4 15.50 -16.19 -14.66
C VAL A 4 14.73 -16.24 -13.34
N THR A 5 15.20 -16.99 -12.35
CA THR A 5 14.57 -17.04 -11.02
C THR A 5 14.53 -15.68 -10.32
N LYS A 6 15.60 -14.87 -10.42
CA LYS A 6 15.63 -13.53 -9.85
C LYS A 6 14.64 -12.59 -10.52
N THR A 7 14.53 -12.65 -11.85
CA THR A 7 13.55 -11.84 -12.59
C THR A 7 12.12 -12.28 -12.28
N ALA A 8 11.85 -13.59 -12.28
CA ALA A 8 10.54 -14.13 -11.89
C ALA A 8 10.15 -13.72 -10.47
N TRP A 9 11.09 -13.72 -9.53
CA TRP A 9 10.85 -13.22 -8.17
C TRP A 9 10.33 -11.77 -8.21
N ARG A 10 11.04 -10.87 -8.87
CA ARG A 10 10.65 -9.45 -8.93
C ARG A 10 9.29 -9.26 -9.57
N ILE A 11 8.99 -9.99 -10.65
CA ILE A 11 7.68 -9.96 -11.32
C ILE A 11 6.56 -10.45 -10.38
N ILE A 12 6.77 -11.52 -9.61
CA ILE A 12 5.75 -11.99 -8.65
C ILE A 12 5.51 -10.96 -7.56
N ARG A 13 6.57 -10.33 -7.04
CA ARG A 13 6.41 -9.27 -6.04
C ARG A 13 5.57 -8.12 -6.59
N ALA A 14 5.87 -7.67 -7.81
CA ALA A 14 5.07 -6.67 -8.50
C ALA A 14 3.60 -7.11 -8.61
N ARG A 15 3.32 -8.25 -9.24
CA ARG A 15 1.93 -8.75 -9.42
C ARG A 15 1.16 -8.92 -8.12
N VAL A 16 1.82 -9.42 -7.06
CA VAL A 16 1.17 -9.54 -5.74
C VAL A 16 0.72 -8.17 -5.24
N VAL A 17 1.54 -7.13 -5.33
CA VAL A 17 1.16 -5.83 -4.78
C VAL A 17 0.28 -5.01 -5.71
N THR A 18 0.37 -5.22 -7.02
CA THR A 18 -0.38 -4.45 -8.02
C THR A 18 -1.72 -5.08 -8.40
N GLU A 19 -1.88 -6.39 -8.26
CA GLU A 19 -3.11 -7.10 -8.64
C GLU A 19 -3.90 -7.65 -7.45
N ASN A 20 -3.26 -8.38 -6.54
CA ASN A 20 -3.90 -8.89 -5.32
C ASN A 20 -2.87 -9.34 -4.28
N ALA A 21 -2.80 -8.66 -3.13
CA ALA A 21 -1.84 -8.95 -2.06
C ALA A 21 -2.11 -10.27 -1.32
N TRP A 22 -3.34 -10.76 -1.42
CA TRP A 22 -3.82 -12.00 -0.81
C TRP A 22 -4.53 -12.88 -1.85
N PRO A 23 -3.84 -13.32 -2.91
CA PRO A 23 -4.43 -14.17 -3.92
C PRO A 23 -4.73 -15.55 -3.33
N GLU A 24 -5.82 -16.15 -3.78
CA GLU A 24 -6.11 -17.55 -3.51
C GLU A 24 -5.11 -18.46 -4.22
N HIS A 25 -5.03 -19.72 -3.79
CA HIS A 25 -4.00 -20.65 -4.27
C HIS A 25 -3.93 -20.72 -5.80
N GLY A 26 -5.07 -20.85 -6.49
CA GLY A 26 -5.12 -20.91 -7.95
C GLY A 26 -4.58 -19.63 -8.62
N LYS A 27 -4.94 -18.45 -8.09
CA LYS A 27 -4.45 -17.17 -8.63
C LYS A 27 -2.96 -16.97 -8.36
N LEU A 28 -2.45 -17.42 -7.20
CA LEU A 28 -1.02 -17.40 -6.93
C LEU A 28 -0.24 -18.32 -7.87
N GLN A 29 -0.76 -19.51 -8.20
CA GLN A 29 -0.12 -20.39 -9.19
C GLN A 29 -0.07 -19.76 -10.58
N ALA A 30 -1.15 -19.07 -11.00
CA ALA A 30 -1.15 -18.31 -12.25
C ALA A 30 -0.07 -17.23 -12.25
N PHE A 31 0.06 -16.45 -11.16
CA PHE A 31 1.14 -15.44 -11.04
C PHE A 31 2.53 -16.06 -11.14
N ILE A 32 2.75 -17.22 -10.52
CA ILE A 32 4.04 -17.93 -10.59
C ILE A 32 4.33 -18.37 -12.03
N GLN A 33 3.35 -18.97 -12.71
CA GLN A 33 3.51 -19.44 -14.08
C GLN A 33 3.80 -18.29 -15.04
N ASP A 34 3.02 -17.21 -14.97
CA ASP A 34 3.18 -16.04 -15.83
C ASP A 34 4.53 -15.36 -15.61
N ALA A 35 4.92 -15.17 -14.34
CA ALA A 35 6.22 -14.59 -14.01
C ALA A 35 7.39 -15.45 -14.48
N TRP A 36 7.24 -16.78 -14.45
CA TRP A 36 8.26 -17.69 -14.95
C TRP A 36 8.37 -17.66 -16.46
N THR A 37 7.24 -17.65 -17.17
CA THR A 37 7.20 -17.51 -18.64
C THR A 37 7.85 -16.20 -19.07
N MET A 38 7.41 -15.07 -18.50
CA MET A 38 7.96 -13.75 -18.81
C MET A 38 9.46 -13.67 -18.49
N ALA A 39 9.92 -14.24 -17.38
CA ALA A 39 11.34 -14.25 -17.05
C ALA A 39 12.17 -15.10 -18.02
N ASN A 40 11.62 -16.20 -18.55
CA ASN A 40 12.30 -16.99 -19.58
C ASN A 40 12.42 -16.22 -20.89
N GLU A 41 11.35 -15.54 -21.31
CA GLU A 41 11.34 -14.68 -22.50
C GLU A 41 12.38 -13.56 -22.40
N ILE A 42 12.38 -12.80 -21.30
CA ILE A 42 13.34 -11.70 -21.05
C ILE A 42 14.80 -12.18 -21.18
N HIS A 43 15.10 -13.38 -20.70
CA HIS A 43 16.46 -13.93 -20.71
C HIS A 43 16.77 -14.80 -21.93
N ASN A 44 15.83 -14.91 -22.89
CA ASN A 44 15.92 -15.81 -24.04
C ASN A 44 16.27 -17.26 -23.63
N ARG A 45 15.55 -17.78 -22.63
CA ARG A 45 15.71 -19.15 -22.10
C ARG A 45 14.39 -19.91 -22.22
N ASN A 46 14.46 -21.22 -22.03
CA ASN A 46 13.29 -22.09 -22.01
C ASN A 46 13.44 -23.14 -20.89
N TYR A 47 13.53 -22.67 -19.65
CA TYR A 47 13.57 -23.56 -18.49
C TYR A 47 12.16 -23.95 -18.07
N HIS A 48 11.96 -25.23 -17.75
CA HIS A 48 10.73 -25.67 -17.11
C HIS A 48 10.64 -25.18 -15.67
N LEU A 49 9.42 -24.79 -15.26
CA LEU A 49 9.13 -24.47 -13.87
C LEU A 49 9.10 -25.77 -13.07
N THR A 50 9.97 -25.88 -12.07
CA THR A 50 9.98 -27.04 -11.15
C THR A 50 9.23 -26.69 -9.88
N ASP A 51 8.68 -27.70 -9.19
CA ASP A 51 7.93 -27.51 -7.94
C ASP A 51 8.73 -26.76 -6.87
N ASN A 52 10.03 -27.05 -6.76
CA ASN A 52 10.92 -26.38 -5.81
C ASN A 52 11.04 -24.88 -6.10
N VAL A 53 11.17 -24.52 -7.38
CA VAL A 53 11.22 -23.12 -7.80
C VAL A 53 9.86 -22.47 -7.60
N GLY A 54 8.77 -23.12 -8.02
CA GLY A 54 7.40 -22.64 -7.81
C GLY A 54 7.08 -22.38 -6.34
N CYS A 55 7.43 -23.30 -5.44
CA CYS A 55 7.27 -23.14 -4.00
C CYS A 55 8.06 -21.93 -3.47
N SER A 56 9.33 -21.76 -3.90
CA SER A 56 10.16 -20.62 -3.50
C SER A 56 9.60 -19.28 -4.01
N LEU A 57 9.03 -19.28 -5.20
CA LEU A 57 8.37 -18.14 -5.82
C LEU A 57 7.05 -17.79 -5.11
N GLY A 58 6.26 -18.77 -4.68
CA GLY A 58 5.05 -18.55 -3.88
C GLY A 58 5.31 -17.87 -2.53
N LYS A 59 6.46 -18.17 -1.89
CA LYS A 59 6.87 -17.52 -0.63
C LYS A 59 7.09 -16.00 -0.77
N ARG A 60 7.18 -15.46 -1.99
CA ARG A 60 7.42 -14.03 -2.20
C ARG A 60 6.23 -13.16 -1.80
N GLN A 61 5.02 -13.72 -1.86
CA GLN A 61 3.81 -13.05 -1.36
C GLN A 61 3.91 -12.72 0.14
N THR A 62 4.20 -13.72 0.97
CA THR A 62 4.32 -13.50 2.43
C THR A 62 5.50 -12.61 2.76
N GLN A 63 6.59 -12.71 1.99
CA GLN A 63 7.76 -11.85 2.15
C GLN A 63 7.42 -10.38 1.91
N VAL A 64 6.78 -10.03 0.79
CA VAL A 64 6.45 -8.63 0.49
C VAL A 64 5.46 -8.07 1.52
N ASN A 65 4.45 -8.84 1.92
CA ASN A 65 3.50 -8.41 2.95
C ASN A 65 4.19 -8.17 4.32
N SER A 66 5.13 -9.04 4.68
CA SER A 66 5.91 -8.91 5.93
C SER A 66 6.87 -7.71 5.91
N GLU A 67 7.45 -7.41 4.74
CA GLU A 67 8.28 -6.22 4.53
C GLU A 67 7.44 -4.94 4.61
N THR A 68 6.27 -4.91 3.96
CA THR A 68 5.34 -3.78 4.01
C THR A 68 4.96 -3.44 5.46
N ILE A 69 4.45 -4.42 6.23
CA ILE A 69 4.05 -4.15 7.62
C ILE A 69 5.24 -3.71 8.48
N GLY A 70 6.45 -4.23 8.22
CA GLY A 70 7.67 -3.81 8.90
C GLY A 70 7.95 -2.32 8.73
N LYS A 71 7.90 -1.81 7.49
CA LYS A 71 8.10 -0.38 7.20
C LYS A 71 6.92 0.46 7.70
N THR A 72 5.69 0.00 7.52
CA THR A 72 4.48 0.70 7.96
C THR A 72 4.46 0.93 9.47
N ARG A 73 4.86 -0.07 10.26
CA ARG A 73 4.94 0.03 11.72
C ARG A 73 5.82 1.18 12.20
N LEU A 74 6.95 1.42 11.54
CA LEU A 74 7.84 2.52 11.86
C LEU A 74 7.21 3.86 11.48
N ALA A 75 6.63 3.95 10.27
CA ALA A 75 5.94 5.14 9.78
C ALA A 75 4.76 5.54 10.68
N VAL A 76 3.92 4.59 11.11
CA VAL A 76 2.73 4.83 11.94
C VAL A 76 3.08 5.48 13.28
N VAL A 77 4.17 5.03 13.94
CA VAL A 77 4.62 5.65 15.19
C VAL A 77 4.93 7.13 14.99
N ASN A 78 5.63 7.45 13.90
CA ASN A 78 6.08 8.81 13.60
C ASN A 78 4.96 9.71 13.08
N ALA A 79 4.10 9.20 12.21
CA ALA A 79 3.01 9.94 11.58
C ALA A 79 1.94 10.33 12.61
N TYR A 80 1.51 9.38 13.45
CA TYR A 80 0.45 9.61 14.43
C TYR A 80 0.98 9.92 15.83
N LYS A 81 2.31 9.97 16.03
CA LYS A 81 2.94 10.26 17.33
C LYS A 81 2.53 9.27 18.43
N PHE A 82 2.52 7.97 18.14
CA PHE A 82 2.33 6.96 19.19
C PHE A 82 3.53 6.99 20.14
N ASP A 83 3.26 6.99 21.45
CA ASP A 83 4.30 7.04 22.46
C ASP A 83 4.69 5.62 22.88
N LEU A 84 5.96 5.25 22.69
CA LEU A 84 6.46 3.91 23.04
C LEU A 84 6.89 3.80 24.51
N SER A 85 6.78 4.88 25.29
CA SER A 85 7.14 4.89 26.70
C SER A 85 6.22 3.96 27.51
N PRO A 86 6.76 3.18 28.47
CA PRO A 86 5.99 2.22 29.26
C PRO A 86 5.21 2.89 30.40
N THR A 87 4.64 4.07 30.18
CA THR A 87 3.93 4.84 31.22
C THR A 87 2.41 4.70 31.05
N ALA A 88 1.67 4.71 32.16
CA ALA A 88 0.21 4.67 32.12
C ALA A 88 -0.40 5.83 31.31
N LYS A 89 0.23 7.01 31.38
CA LYS A 89 -0.18 8.19 30.59
C LYS A 89 0.01 7.97 29.09
N ALA A 90 1.16 7.43 28.68
CA ALA A 90 1.43 7.10 27.28
C ALA A 90 0.45 6.03 26.77
N HIS A 91 0.21 4.99 27.56
CA HIS A 91 -0.72 3.93 27.20
C HIS A 91 -2.14 4.47 27.01
N GLU A 92 -2.65 5.30 27.92
CA GLU A 92 -3.99 5.86 27.78
C GLU A 92 -4.10 6.78 26.55
N ALA A 93 -3.09 7.63 26.32
CA ALA A 93 -3.06 8.50 25.14
C ALA A 93 -3.05 7.71 23.82
N ASN A 94 -2.29 6.62 23.75
CA ASN A 94 -2.25 5.72 22.60
C ASN A 94 -3.60 5.03 22.37
N ARG A 95 -4.24 4.54 23.44
CA ARG A 95 -5.56 3.89 23.37
C ARG A 95 -6.60 4.83 22.77
N VAL A 96 -6.73 6.04 23.35
CA VAL A 96 -7.65 7.08 22.85
C VAL A 96 -7.36 7.42 21.39
N LYS A 97 -6.09 7.48 21.00
CA LYS A 97 -5.69 7.76 19.63
C LYS A 97 -6.06 6.65 18.65
N ALA A 98 -5.83 5.38 19.02
CA ALA A 98 -6.24 4.25 18.18
C ALA A 98 -7.78 4.18 18.04
N GLU A 99 -8.51 4.42 19.14
CA GLU A 99 -9.98 4.54 19.15
C GLU A 99 -10.47 5.73 18.30
N LEU A 100 -9.70 6.81 18.20
CA LEU A 100 -10.04 7.94 17.34
C LEU A 100 -9.78 7.64 15.85
N LEU A 101 -8.62 7.07 15.51
CA LEU A 101 -8.16 6.95 14.12
C LEU A 101 -8.87 5.85 13.31
N ILE A 102 -9.24 4.75 13.95
CA ILE A 102 -9.80 3.57 13.24
C ILE A 102 -11.24 3.82 12.76
N PRO A 103 -12.18 4.33 13.59
CA PRO A 103 -13.55 4.54 13.16
C PRO A 103 -13.63 5.51 11.99
N LYS A 104 -14.54 5.23 11.05
CA LYS A 104 -14.78 6.04 9.85
C LYS A 104 -13.54 6.28 8.96
N GLY A 105 -12.47 5.50 9.09
CA GLY A 105 -11.32 5.62 8.17
C GLY A 105 -10.48 6.89 8.34
N ARG A 106 -10.48 7.52 9.53
CA ARG A 106 -9.74 8.78 9.75
C ARG A 106 -8.23 8.64 9.51
N TYR A 107 -7.68 7.46 9.72
CA TYR A 107 -6.25 7.20 9.54
C TYR A 107 -5.76 7.49 8.11
N HIS A 108 -6.60 7.40 7.08
CA HIS A 108 -6.17 7.63 5.69
C HIS A 108 -6.63 8.98 5.13
N ALA A 109 -7.23 9.85 5.95
CA ALA A 109 -7.65 11.19 5.54
C ALA A 109 -6.48 12.18 5.66
N LEU A 110 -6.36 13.12 4.72
CA LEU A 110 -5.39 14.21 4.83
C LEU A 110 -5.80 15.20 5.92
N GLU A 111 -7.08 15.47 6.03
CA GLU A 111 -7.64 16.46 6.95
C GLU A 111 -8.82 15.88 7.73
N LEU A 112 -9.09 16.42 8.93
CA LEU A 112 -10.28 16.09 9.70
C LEU A 112 -11.08 17.37 9.98
N VAL A 113 -12.29 17.47 9.46
CA VAL A 113 -13.22 18.56 9.80
C VAL A 113 -13.71 18.35 11.23
N ASN A 114 -13.61 19.40 12.05
CA ASN A 114 -13.93 19.40 13.48
C ASN A 114 -13.22 18.28 14.27
N GLY A 115 -12.06 17.81 13.78
CA GLY A 115 -11.29 16.72 14.38
C GLY A 115 -11.94 15.33 14.29
N LEU A 116 -13.07 15.18 13.58
CA LEU A 116 -13.89 13.96 13.62
C LEU A 116 -14.35 13.45 12.25
N THR A 117 -14.46 14.30 11.24
CA THR A 117 -14.96 13.91 9.92
C THR A 117 -13.82 13.88 8.92
N PRO A 118 -13.52 12.72 8.30
CA PRO A 118 -12.54 12.63 7.22
C PRO A 118 -12.81 13.63 6.10
N CYS A 119 -11.80 14.43 5.75
CA CYS A 119 -11.74 15.25 4.56
C CYS A 119 -10.58 14.74 3.69
N LYS A 120 -10.78 14.69 2.38
CA LYS A 120 -9.82 14.14 1.40
C LYS A 120 -9.33 12.73 1.80
N PRO A 121 -10.22 11.72 1.81
CA PRO A 121 -9.84 10.34 2.13
C PRO A 121 -8.81 9.81 1.12
N PHE A 122 -7.94 8.91 1.60
CA PHE A 122 -6.87 8.26 0.83
C PHE A 122 -5.71 9.19 0.43
N GLN A 123 -5.61 10.37 1.05
CA GLN A 123 -4.55 11.36 0.76
C GLN A 123 -3.58 11.58 1.92
N HIS A 124 -3.68 10.81 3.01
CA HIS A 124 -2.71 10.94 4.10
C HIS A 124 -1.28 10.65 3.61
N SER A 125 -0.34 11.53 3.93
CA SER A 125 1.08 11.47 3.52
C SER A 125 1.80 10.15 3.83
N ILE A 126 1.31 9.36 4.80
CA ILE A 126 1.88 8.06 5.17
C ILE A 126 1.80 7.06 4.01
N ILE A 127 0.82 7.22 3.10
CA ILE A 127 0.69 6.39 1.91
C ILE A 127 1.90 6.58 1.01
N GLN A 128 2.26 7.84 0.73
CA GLN A 128 3.44 8.18 -0.07
C GLN A 128 4.73 7.73 0.63
N GLU A 129 4.86 7.95 1.95
CA GLU A 129 6.04 7.55 2.72
C GLU A 129 6.30 6.04 2.59
N ILE A 130 5.26 5.22 2.77
CA ILE A 130 5.36 3.76 2.66
C ILE A 130 5.59 3.33 1.21
N LEU A 131 4.89 3.94 0.24
CA LEU A 131 5.07 3.67 -1.19
C LEU A 131 6.52 3.88 -1.61
N ASN A 132 7.10 5.02 -1.24
CA ASN A 132 8.48 5.36 -1.57
C ASN A 132 9.46 4.41 -0.87
N ALA A 133 9.27 4.17 0.43
CA ALA A 133 10.15 3.27 1.19
C ALA A 133 10.09 1.82 0.70
N MET A 134 8.97 1.38 0.09
CA MET A 134 8.79 0.00 -0.37
C MET A 134 9.20 -0.22 -1.83
N PHE A 135 8.82 0.68 -2.74
CA PHE A 135 8.84 0.40 -4.17
C PHE A 135 9.57 1.45 -5.00
N TYR A 136 10.00 2.57 -4.39
CA TYR A 136 10.69 3.69 -5.06
C TYR A 136 11.84 4.24 -4.20
N GLN A 137 12.57 3.38 -3.48
CA GLN A 137 13.77 3.80 -2.74
C GLN A 137 14.95 3.98 -3.70
N ASN A 138 14.99 3.23 -4.80
CA ASN A 138 15.99 3.35 -5.84
C ASN A 138 15.42 2.94 -7.22
N ARG A 139 16.12 3.32 -8.30
CA ARG A 139 15.73 3.04 -9.70
C ARG A 139 15.66 1.55 -10.07
N LYS A 140 16.13 0.65 -9.20
CA LYS A 140 16.07 -0.80 -9.39
C LYS A 140 14.97 -1.46 -8.56
N ASP A 141 14.14 -0.70 -7.85
CA ASP A 141 12.98 -1.25 -7.16
C ASP A 141 11.88 -1.61 -8.15
N GLU A 142 10.83 -2.28 -7.68
CA GLU A 142 9.76 -2.80 -8.54
C GLU A 142 8.98 -1.68 -9.25
N GLY A 143 8.71 -0.55 -8.59
CA GLY A 143 7.94 0.55 -9.18
C GLY A 143 8.54 1.04 -10.50
N PRO A 144 9.78 1.57 -10.48
CA PRO A 144 10.46 2.04 -11.69
C PRO A 144 10.80 0.95 -12.70
N ALA A 145 10.94 -0.30 -12.26
CA ALA A 145 11.31 -1.40 -13.15
C ALA A 145 10.12 -2.03 -13.88
N TYR A 146 8.89 -1.80 -13.41
CA TYR A 146 7.66 -2.33 -13.99
C TYR A 146 6.59 -1.23 -14.09
N PRO A 147 6.86 -0.13 -14.82
CA PRO A 147 5.94 1.02 -14.90
C PRO A 147 4.54 0.60 -15.36
N ASP A 148 4.44 -0.31 -16.34
CA ASP A 148 3.15 -0.86 -16.83
C ASP A 148 2.27 -1.49 -15.73
N MET A 149 2.86 -1.92 -14.62
CA MET A 149 2.14 -2.49 -13.48
C MET A 149 1.85 -1.46 -12.38
N PHE A 150 2.65 -0.40 -12.28
CA PHE A 150 2.62 0.56 -11.17
C PHE A 150 2.04 1.92 -11.55
N GLU A 151 1.81 2.20 -12.83
CA GLU A 151 1.43 3.53 -13.32
C GLU A 151 0.05 3.53 -13.99
N PRO A 152 -0.93 4.30 -13.47
CA PRO A 152 -0.89 5.03 -12.20
C PRO A 152 -1.03 4.08 -10.98
N ALA A 153 -0.52 4.52 -9.83
CA ALA A 153 -0.40 3.74 -8.58
C ALA A 153 -1.58 2.77 -8.37
N PRO A 154 -1.36 1.44 -8.26
CA PRO A 154 -2.47 0.49 -8.32
C PRO A 154 -3.34 0.53 -7.06
N LYS A 155 -4.66 0.40 -7.23
CA LYS A 155 -5.59 0.32 -6.09
C LYS A 155 -5.24 -0.82 -5.10
N PRO A 156 -4.88 -2.04 -5.56
CA PRO A 156 -4.43 -3.11 -4.66
C PRO A 156 -3.22 -2.72 -3.82
N LEU A 157 -2.30 -1.94 -4.38
CA LEU A 157 -1.11 -1.47 -3.64
C LEU A 157 -1.51 -0.48 -2.55
N ILE A 158 -2.36 0.49 -2.88
CA ILE A 158 -2.88 1.46 -1.89
C ILE A 158 -3.64 0.74 -0.78
N ALA A 159 -4.49 -0.24 -1.13
CA ALA A 159 -5.23 -1.04 -0.15
C ALA A 159 -4.30 -1.88 0.75
N LEU A 160 -3.22 -2.44 0.22
CA LEU A 160 -2.21 -3.16 1.00
C LEU A 160 -1.52 -2.22 2.00
N ILE A 161 -1.11 -1.03 1.57
CA ILE A 161 -0.48 -0.04 2.44
C ILE A 161 -1.44 0.38 3.57
N LEU A 162 -2.66 0.75 3.22
CA LEU A 162 -3.64 1.23 4.19
C LEU A 162 -4.12 0.15 5.16
N SER A 163 -4.28 -1.09 4.71
CA SER A 163 -4.57 -2.20 5.61
C SER A 163 -3.41 -2.48 6.58
N ALA A 164 -2.16 -2.34 6.14
CA ALA A 164 -0.99 -2.41 7.03
C ALA A 164 -0.95 -1.23 8.02
N VAL A 165 -1.38 -0.03 7.62
CA VAL A 165 -1.50 1.15 8.50
C VAL A 165 -2.56 0.89 9.57
N GLN A 166 -3.76 0.48 9.15
CA GLN A 166 -4.84 0.15 10.07
C GLN A 166 -4.43 -0.96 11.05
N TYR A 167 -3.77 -2.00 10.54
CA TYR A 167 -3.26 -3.11 11.36
C TYR A 167 -2.24 -2.62 12.39
N SER A 168 -1.32 -1.74 11.99
CA SER A 168 -0.30 -1.18 12.89
C SER A 168 -0.90 -0.27 13.96
N ILE A 169 -1.97 0.49 13.64
CA ILE A 169 -2.71 1.29 14.63
C ILE A 169 -3.44 0.37 15.62
N LEU A 170 -4.00 -0.74 15.16
CA LEU A 170 -4.66 -1.74 16.02
C LEU A 170 -3.73 -2.37 17.05
N GLU A 171 -2.41 -2.40 16.81
CA GLU A 171 -1.41 -2.84 17.81
C GLU A 171 -1.46 -1.99 19.08
N PHE A 172 -1.94 -0.74 19.01
CA PHE A 172 -2.03 0.19 20.13
C PHE A 172 -3.42 0.26 20.77
N ARG A 173 -4.38 -0.58 20.35
CA ARG A 173 -5.77 -0.55 20.85
C ARG A 173 -5.89 -0.71 22.36
N HIS A 174 -4.91 -1.35 23.01
CA HIS A 174 -4.86 -1.57 24.46
C HIS A 174 -3.87 -0.61 25.15
N GLY A 175 -3.48 0.46 24.46
CA GLY A 175 -2.56 1.50 24.93
C GLY A 175 -1.08 1.15 24.82
N LYS A 176 -0.70 -0.09 25.13
CA LYS A 176 0.64 -0.63 24.83
C LYS A 176 0.68 -1.19 23.41
N ARG A 177 1.85 -1.15 22.79
CA ARG A 177 2.08 -1.79 21.50
C ARG A 177 2.13 -3.31 21.65
N ASP A 178 1.17 -4.00 21.05
CA ASP A 178 1.13 -5.45 20.94
C ASP A 178 1.44 -5.86 19.50
N VAL A 179 2.70 -6.18 19.21
CA VAL A 179 3.14 -6.54 17.85
C VAL A 179 2.60 -7.92 17.51
N GLN A 180 1.68 -7.98 16.54
CA GLN A 180 1.05 -9.23 16.12
C GLN A 180 1.52 -9.68 14.73
N ASP A 181 1.47 -10.97 14.45
CA ASP A 181 1.83 -11.47 13.12
C ASP A 181 0.82 -10.98 12.06
N PHE A 182 1.33 -10.38 10.98
CA PHE A 182 0.53 -9.92 9.84
C PHE A 182 0.09 -11.10 8.94
N LYS A 183 -0.72 -11.99 9.53
CA LYS A 183 -1.23 -13.22 8.91
C LYS A 183 -2.46 -12.97 8.07
N ALA A 184 -2.66 -13.82 7.07
CA ALA A 184 -3.74 -13.71 6.09
C ALA A 184 -5.13 -13.65 6.74
N ASP A 185 -5.38 -14.45 7.78
CA ASP A 185 -6.65 -14.53 8.50
C ASP A 185 -7.10 -13.19 9.10
N ARG A 186 -6.15 -12.32 9.49
CA ARG A 186 -6.44 -11.01 10.08
C ARG A 186 -6.22 -9.85 9.11
N ALA A 187 -5.21 -9.95 8.26
CA ALA A 187 -4.84 -8.88 7.33
C ALA A 187 -5.73 -8.84 6.08
N ARG A 188 -6.11 -10.01 5.53
CA ARG A 188 -6.93 -10.10 4.31
C ARG A 188 -8.29 -9.40 4.47
N PRO A 189 -9.05 -9.56 5.57
CA PRO A 189 -10.32 -8.83 5.73
C PRO A 189 -10.17 -7.31 5.73
N LEU A 190 -9.08 -6.78 6.31
CA LEU A 190 -8.79 -5.34 6.29
C LEU A 190 -8.45 -4.87 4.87
N TYR A 191 -7.60 -5.63 4.18
CA TYR A 191 -7.23 -5.37 2.79
C TYR A 191 -8.45 -5.35 1.86
N GLU A 192 -9.30 -6.39 1.93
CA GLU A 192 -10.51 -6.50 1.10
C GLU A 192 -11.50 -5.38 1.39
N LYS A 193 -11.65 -5.00 2.68
CA LYS A 193 -12.47 -3.86 3.06
C LYS A 193 -11.98 -2.57 2.42
N VAL A 194 -10.69 -2.23 2.55
CA VAL A 194 -10.14 -0.99 1.99
C VAL A 194 -10.19 -1.00 0.46
N LEU A 195 -9.91 -2.13 -0.17
CA LEU A 195 -9.98 -2.26 -1.63
C LEU A 195 -11.41 -2.05 -2.15
N ARG A 196 -12.41 -2.55 -1.43
CA ARG A 196 -13.82 -2.29 -1.72
C ARG A 196 -14.15 -0.81 -1.55
N GLU A 197 -13.78 -0.18 -0.43
CA GLU A 197 -14.01 1.25 -0.20
C GLU A 197 -13.36 2.13 -1.29
N LEU A 198 -12.13 1.81 -1.72
CA LEU A 198 -11.45 2.48 -2.83
C LEU A 198 -12.19 2.31 -4.17
N THR A 199 -12.75 1.12 -4.41
CA THR A 199 -13.45 0.80 -5.67
C THR A 199 -14.82 1.46 -5.73
N GLU A 200 -15.60 1.39 -4.66
CA GLU A 200 -16.88 2.11 -4.51
C GLU A 200 -16.67 3.64 -4.65
N ARG A 201 -15.56 4.16 -4.12
CA ARG A 201 -15.22 5.59 -4.28
C ARG A 201 -14.81 5.94 -5.70
N GLU A 202 -14.12 5.06 -6.42
CA GLU A 202 -13.78 5.27 -7.84
C GLU A 202 -15.02 5.22 -8.73
N GLU A 203 -15.98 4.34 -8.42
CA GLU A 203 -17.26 4.27 -9.14
C GLU A 203 -18.08 5.57 -8.99
N THR A 204 -18.02 6.19 -7.81
CA THR A 204 -18.75 7.43 -7.50
C THR A 204 -17.98 8.70 -7.86
N HIS A 205 -16.66 8.68 -7.76
CA HIS A 205 -15.77 9.82 -8.00
C HIS A 205 -14.48 9.37 -8.72
N PRO A 206 -14.57 8.98 -10.01
CA PRO A 206 -13.46 8.38 -10.74
C PRO A 206 -12.24 9.30 -10.85
N GLU A 207 -12.47 10.57 -11.21
CA GLU A 207 -11.40 11.59 -11.34
C GLU A 207 -10.66 11.83 -10.03
N TYR A 208 -11.36 11.76 -8.90
CA TYR A 208 -10.73 11.93 -7.59
C TYR A 208 -9.77 10.79 -7.26
N ILE A 209 -10.18 9.54 -7.50
CA ILE A 209 -9.32 8.38 -7.25
C ILE A 209 -8.18 8.31 -8.27
N LEU A 210 -8.45 8.61 -9.54
CA LEU A 210 -7.41 8.69 -10.57
C LEU A 210 -6.35 9.74 -10.21
N GLY A 211 -6.77 10.96 -9.87
CA GLY A 211 -5.86 12.05 -9.49
C GLY A 211 -4.99 11.72 -8.26
N ILE A 212 -5.52 10.95 -7.29
CA ILE A 212 -4.72 10.44 -6.17
C ILE A 212 -3.64 9.48 -6.68
N ARG A 213 -4.02 8.51 -7.54
CA ARG A 213 -3.10 7.49 -8.05
C ARG A 213 -1.99 8.11 -8.91
N GLU A 214 -2.34 9.09 -9.74
CA GLU A 214 -1.39 9.87 -10.54
C GLU A 214 -0.46 10.70 -9.65
N THR A 215 -1.00 11.40 -8.64
CA THR A 215 -0.19 12.17 -7.69
C THR A 215 0.80 11.29 -6.93
N LEU A 216 0.37 10.11 -6.47
CA LEU A 216 1.25 9.15 -5.81
C LEU A 216 2.39 8.70 -6.72
N THR A 217 2.09 8.45 -8.00
CA THR A 217 3.04 8.02 -9.02
C THR A 217 4.07 9.12 -9.31
N ARG A 218 3.61 10.32 -9.61
CA ARG A 218 4.46 11.50 -9.87
C ARG A 218 5.39 11.80 -8.70
N ASN A 219 4.87 11.84 -7.48
CA ASN A 219 5.68 12.07 -6.28
C ASN A 219 6.71 10.96 -6.03
N ALA A 220 6.40 9.72 -6.43
CA ALA A 220 7.33 8.60 -6.32
C ALA A 220 8.48 8.73 -7.33
N HIS A 221 8.20 9.19 -8.56
CA HIS A 221 9.21 9.53 -9.57
C HIS A 221 10.09 10.71 -9.16
N LEU A 222 9.49 11.77 -8.61
CA LEU A 222 10.22 12.90 -8.02
C LEU A 222 11.18 12.45 -6.91
N CYS A 223 10.78 11.50 -6.06
CA CYS A 223 11.65 10.94 -5.02
C CYS A 223 12.91 10.25 -5.58
N LEU A 224 12.87 9.81 -6.83
CA LEU A 224 13.98 9.17 -7.54
C LEU A 224 14.77 10.13 -8.45
N GLY A 225 14.37 11.40 -8.49
CA GLY A 225 14.90 12.40 -9.42
C GLY A 225 14.70 11.97 -10.88
N LEU A 226 13.54 11.38 -11.20
CA LEU A 226 13.17 11.01 -12.57
C LEU A 226 12.42 12.12 -13.31
N ASP A 227 11.70 12.98 -12.58
CA ASP A 227 11.00 14.15 -13.12
C ASP A 227 11.79 15.42 -12.78
N GLN A 228 12.76 15.78 -13.63
CA GLN A 228 13.47 17.07 -13.57
C GLN A 228 13.21 17.91 -14.84
N ASP A 229 11.97 17.92 -15.30
CA ASP A 229 11.50 18.91 -16.26
C ASP A 229 10.33 19.69 -15.61
N ASP A 230 10.52 21.01 -15.55
CA ASP A 230 9.70 22.01 -14.86
C ASP A 230 8.22 22.00 -15.26
N GLU A 231 7.31 22.07 -14.27
CA GLU A 231 6.22 23.06 -14.20
C GLU A 231 5.50 22.93 -12.85
N ASP A 232 5.57 23.98 -12.04
CA ASP A 232 4.75 24.19 -10.85
C ASP A 232 3.27 24.25 -11.27
N LEU A 233 2.60 23.09 -11.28
CA LEU A 233 1.16 23.01 -11.31
C LEU A 233 0.68 22.77 -9.87
N ASP A 234 0.39 23.86 -9.18
CA ASP A 234 -0.47 23.89 -8.00
C ASP A 234 -1.78 23.19 -8.34
N MET A 235 -1.87 21.89 -8.06
CA MET A 235 -3.11 21.14 -8.09
C MET A 235 -3.91 21.50 -6.83
N GLU A 236 -4.46 22.71 -6.80
CA GLU A 236 -5.70 23.00 -6.08
C GLU A 236 -6.80 22.13 -6.68
N ASN A 237 -6.85 20.87 -6.24
CA ASN A 237 -7.96 19.98 -6.53
C ASN A 237 -9.13 20.42 -5.63
N ASN A 238 -9.77 21.52 -6.04
CA ASN A 238 -10.94 22.13 -5.42
C ASN A 238 -12.17 21.26 -5.69
N MET A 239 -12.31 20.18 -4.93
CA MET A 239 -13.65 19.75 -4.56
C MET A 239 -14.10 20.74 -3.50
N SER A 240 -14.99 21.65 -3.89
CA SER A 240 -15.49 22.69 -3.01
C SER A 240 -16.16 22.05 -1.79
N ARG A 241 -16.15 22.74 -0.65
CA ARG A 241 -16.81 22.29 0.58
C ARG A 241 -18.29 21.94 0.35
N GLU A 242 -18.93 22.61 -0.60
CA GLU A 242 -20.32 22.41 -1.00
C GLU A 242 -20.52 21.10 -1.78
N GLU A 243 -19.60 20.74 -2.67
CA GLU A 243 -19.60 19.45 -3.37
C GLU A 243 -19.34 18.27 -2.41
N PHE A 244 -18.51 18.47 -1.38
CA PHE A 244 -18.31 17.48 -0.33
C PHE A 244 -19.57 17.26 0.52
N GLU A 245 -20.23 18.34 0.96
CA GLU A 245 -21.46 18.28 1.76
C GLU A 245 -22.63 17.64 0.97
N ALA A 246 -22.68 17.83 -0.35
CA ALA A 246 -23.64 17.17 -1.22
C ALA A 246 -23.40 15.65 -1.38
N SER A 247 -22.15 15.17 -1.20
CA SER A 247 -21.79 13.74 -1.31
C SER A 247 -22.02 12.92 -0.03
N LEU A 248 -22.45 13.58 1.05
CA LEU A 248 -22.74 12.96 2.35
C LEU A 248 -24.21 12.54 2.52
N PHE A 249 -25.06 12.78 1.51
CA PHE A 249 -26.46 12.38 1.41
C PHE A 249 -26.68 11.45 0.21
#